data_AF-A0A940AZ83-F1
#
_entry.id   AF-A0A940AZ83-F1
#
_cell.length_a   1.000
_cell.length_b   1.000
_cell.length_c   1.000
_cell.angle_alpha   90.00
_cell.angle_beta   90.00
_cell.angle_gamma   90.00
#
_symmetry.space_group_name_H-M   'P 1'
#
loop_
_entity.id
_entity.type
_entity.pdbx_description
1 polymer ?
#
loop_
_entity_poly.entity_id
_entity_poly.type
_entity_poly.pdbx_seq_one_letter_code
_entity_poly.pdbx_strand_id
1 'polypeptide(L)'
;SYRNLCTNPDMFKFYKIIMAQRTVDTAAAEIMVMETKAMTDATKKLFYALQVKHIADFYDADAAAVSFAMAVHSIIDFECDLKQLEKETKDAGSAGGENMMQNFIKEFCRIYEFKAKGEKEI
;
A
#
# COMPACT_ATOMS: atom_id res chain seq x y z
N SER A 1 -8.74 8.75 -1.55
CA SER A 1 -7.84 7.62 -1.30
C SER A 1 -6.47 7.94 -1.86
N TYR A 2 -5.40 7.28 -1.39
CA TYR A 2 -4.04 7.44 -1.91
C TYR A 2 -3.98 7.30 -3.44
N ARG A 3 -4.70 6.32 -4.00
CA ARG A 3 -4.86 6.16 -5.45
C ARG A 3 -5.39 7.42 -6.16
N ASN A 4 -6.30 8.18 -5.56
CA ASN A 4 -6.82 9.42 -6.16
C ASN A 4 -5.80 10.56 -6.16
N LEU A 5 -4.90 10.58 -5.18
CA LEU A 5 -3.74 11.47 -5.16
C LEU A 5 -2.83 11.17 -6.35
N CYS A 6 -2.66 9.88 -6.67
CA CYS A 6 -1.82 9.41 -7.78
C CYS A 6 -2.48 9.50 -9.17
N THR A 7 -3.82 9.56 -9.26
CA THR A 7 -4.53 9.60 -10.55
C THR A 7 -4.92 11.01 -11.00
N ASN A 8 -5.06 11.97 -10.08
CA ASN A 8 -5.26 13.38 -10.45
C ASN A 8 -3.88 14.01 -10.79
N PRO A 9 -3.69 14.54 -12.02
CA PRO A 9 -2.37 15.02 -12.46
C PRO A 9 -1.77 16.13 -11.60
N ASP A 10 -2.58 17.06 -11.09
CA ASP A 10 -2.10 18.20 -10.31
C ASP A 10 -1.79 17.77 -8.87
N MET A 11 -2.65 16.94 -8.28
CA MET A 11 -2.38 16.35 -6.96
C MET A 11 -1.17 15.43 -6.98
N PHE A 12 -0.95 14.71 -8.08
CA PHE A 12 0.20 13.83 -8.24
C PHE A 12 1.50 14.63 -8.36
N LYS A 13 1.51 15.75 -9.10
CA LYS A 13 2.65 16.67 -9.14
C LYS A 13 2.93 17.27 -7.76
N PHE A 14 1.88 17.70 -7.05
CA PHE A 14 2.00 18.21 -5.69
C PHE A 14 2.61 17.16 -4.76
N TYR A 15 2.12 15.92 -4.81
CA TYR A 15 2.68 14.81 -4.05
C TYR A 15 4.17 14.57 -4.34
N LYS A 16 4.58 14.62 -5.62
CA LYS A 16 6.00 14.49 -5.99
C LYS A 16 6.87 15.59 -5.40
N ILE A 17 6.38 16.82 -5.35
CA ILE A 17 7.09 17.93 -4.71
C ILE A 17 7.28 17.61 -3.22
N ILE A 18 6.21 17.20 -2.53
CA ILE A 18 6.30 16.82 -1.11
C ILE A 18 7.31 15.67 -0.91
N MET A 19 7.24 14.62 -1.73
CA MET A 19 8.16 13.47 -1.67
C MET A 19 9.61 13.85 -1.88
N ALA A 20 9.91 14.79 -2.78
CA ALA A 20 11.26 15.29 -3.01
C ALA A 20 11.75 16.21 -1.89
N GLN A 21 10.86 17.01 -1.29
CA GLN A 21 11.21 17.99 -0.26
C GLN A 21 11.26 17.41 1.16
N ARG A 22 10.63 16.25 1.42
CA ARG A 22 10.50 15.68 2.78
C ARG A 22 11.80 15.47 3.55
N THR A 23 12.94 15.40 2.86
CA THR A 23 14.26 15.20 3.49
C THR A 23 14.92 16.51 3.94
N VAL A 24 14.40 17.66 3.51
CA VAL A 24 15.00 18.98 3.74
C VAL A 24 14.00 20.03 4.25
N ASP A 25 12.70 19.84 4.02
CA ASP A 25 11.62 20.74 4.46
C ASP A 25 10.76 20.03 5.52
N THR A 26 10.64 20.66 6.69
CA THR A 26 9.86 20.11 7.82
C THR A 26 8.37 20.08 7.53
N ALA A 27 7.80 21.06 6.83
CA ALA A 27 6.38 21.06 6.48
C ALA A 27 6.06 19.92 5.50
N ALA A 28 6.96 19.64 4.55
CA ALA A 28 6.83 18.48 3.66
C ALA A 28 6.92 17.15 4.44
N ALA A 29 7.84 17.05 5.41
CA ALA A 29 7.95 15.88 6.28
C ALA A 29 6.69 15.67 7.14
N GLU A 30 6.14 16.74 7.71
CA GLU A 30 4.90 16.69 8.48
C GLU A 30 3.71 16.19 7.65
N ILE A 31 3.58 16.65 6.41
CA ILE A 31 2.53 16.17 5.49
C ILE A 31 2.66 14.67 5.27
N MET A 32 3.88 14.17 5.00
CA MET A 32 4.10 12.73 4.82
C MET A 32 3.78 11.92 6.08
N VAL A 33 4.17 12.41 7.27
CA VAL A 33 3.83 11.75 8.54
C VAL A 33 2.33 11.68 8.75
N MET A 34 1.61 12.78 8.50
CA MET A 34 0.14 12.82 8.64
C MET A 34 -0.56 11.87 7.68
N GLU A 35 -0.12 11.85 6.42
CA GLU A 35 -0.65 10.97 5.38
C GLU A 35 -0.44 9.49 5.77
N THR A 36 0.80 9.11 6.09
CA THR A 36 1.14 7.73 6.39
C THR A 36 0.47 7.24 7.67
N LYS A 37 0.33 8.13 8.67
CA LYS A 37 -0.44 7.83 9.88
C LYS A 37 -1.92 7.61 9.58
N ALA A 38 -2.54 8.48 8.80
CA ALA A 38 -3.94 8.33 8.42
C ALA A 38 -4.20 7.02 7.66
N MET A 39 -3.31 6.65 6.74
CA MET A 39 -3.38 5.39 6.00
C MET A 39 -3.24 4.17 6.93
N THR A 40 -2.24 4.20 7.83
CA THR A 40 -1.98 3.11 8.77
C THR A 40 -3.14 2.92 9.75
N ASP A 41 -3.66 4.00 10.32
CA ASP A 41 -4.78 3.96 11.28
C ASP A 41 -6.06 3.46 10.62
N ALA A 42 -6.33 3.84 9.37
CA ALA A 42 -7.47 3.32 8.61
C ALA A 42 -7.33 1.81 8.34
N THR A 43 -6.12 1.36 7.98
CA THR A 43 -5.83 -0.06 7.73
C THR A 43 -6.00 -0.90 8.99
N LYS A 44 -5.51 -0.42 10.14
CA LYS A 44 -5.69 -1.10 11.43
C LYS A 44 -7.17 -1.32 11.76
N LYS A 45 -7.99 -0.27 11.60
CA LYS A 45 -9.44 -0.34 11.82
C LYS A 45 -10.11 -1.37 10.91
N LEU A 46 -9.70 -1.40 9.63
CA LEU A 46 -10.19 -2.40 8.69
C LEU A 46 -9.80 -3.82 9.14
N PHE A 47 -8.56 -4.04 9.55
CA PHE A 47 -8.06 -5.35 9.93
C PHE A 47 -8.74 -5.89 11.18
N TYR A 48 -8.94 -5.04 12.19
CA TYR A 48 -9.77 -5.40 13.35
C TYR A 48 -11.19 -5.81 12.93
N ALA A 49 -11.82 -5.08 12.01
CA ALA A 49 -13.15 -5.43 11.51
C ALA A 49 -13.16 -6.77 10.75
N LEU A 50 -12.10 -7.07 9.98
CA LEU A 50 -11.94 -8.35 9.29
C LEU A 50 -11.79 -9.51 10.28
N GLN A 51 -11.01 -9.31 11.35
CA GLN A 51 -10.78 -10.33 12.39
C GLN A 51 -12.05 -10.62 13.19
N VAL A 52 -12.79 -9.59 13.61
CA VAL A 52 -14.07 -9.74 14.33
C VAL A 52 -15.11 -10.45 13.46
N LYS A 53 -15.06 -10.27 12.14
CA LYS A 53 -15.95 -10.94 11.18
C LYS A 53 -15.45 -12.30 10.72
N HIS A 54 -14.33 -12.80 11.24
CA HIS A 54 -13.72 -14.07 10.83
C HIS A 54 -13.44 -14.16 9.32
N ILE A 55 -13.12 -13.02 8.69
CA ILE A 55 -12.70 -12.97 7.27
C ILE A 55 -11.19 -13.21 7.15
N ALA A 56 -10.43 -12.76 8.15
CA ALA A 56 -8.99 -12.95 8.25
C ALA A 56 -8.60 -13.28 9.70
N ASP A 57 -7.52 -14.03 9.88
CA ASP A 57 -6.96 -14.35 11.20
C ASP A 57 -5.56 -13.74 11.34
N PHE A 58 -5.45 -12.71 12.18
CA PHE A 58 -4.18 -12.04 12.44
C PHE A 58 -3.69 -12.41 13.85
N TYR A 59 -2.46 -12.92 13.94
CA TYR A 59 -1.76 -13.09 15.22
C TYR A 59 -1.48 -11.73 15.88
N ASP A 60 -1.01 -10.77 15.07
CA ASP A 60 -0.84 -9.36 15.43
C ASP A 60 -1.44 -8.50 14.31
N ALA A 61 -2.67 -8.04 14.52
CA ALA A 61 -3.40 -7.23 13.55
C ALA A 61 -2.73 -5.87 13.30
N ASP A 62 -2.01 -5.32 14.28
CA ASP A 62 -1.33 -4.03 14.16
C ASP A 62 -0.10 -4.15 13.27
N ALA A 63 0.74 -5.14 13.52
CA ALA A 63 1.92 -5.42 12.71
C ALA A 63 1.53 -5.80 11.26
N ALA A 64 0.48 -6.61 11.10
CA ALA A 64 -0.06 -6.97 9.79
C ALA A 64 -0.58 -5.72 9.03
N ALA A 65 -1.33 -4.85 9.69
CA ALA A 65 -1.87 -3.63 9.09
C ALA A 65 -0.76 -2.64 8.67
N VAL A 66 0.26 -2.44 9.51
CA VAL A 66 1.42 -1.59 9.18
C VAL A 66 2.14 -2.15 7.96
N SER A 67 2.44 -3.46 7.97
CA SER A 67 3.15 -4.12 6.87
C SER A 67 2.36 -4.03 5.57
N PHE A 68 1.05 -4.24 5.62
CA PHE A 68 0.16 -4.11 4.47
C PHE A 68 0.14 -2.68 3.92
N ALA A 69 -0.05 -1.68 4.79
CA ALA A 69 -0.11 -0.28 4.38
C ALA A 69 1.20 0.16 3.71
N MET A 70 2.35 -0.16 4.33
CA MET A 70 3.67 0.20 3.78
C MET A 70 3.98 -0.51 2.46
N ALA A 71 3.58 -1.78 2.32
CA ALA A 71 3.75 -2.51 1.06
C ALA A 71 2.88 -1.93 -0.06
N VAL A 72 1.60 -1.64 0.22
CA VAL A 72 0.70 -0.98 -0.75
C VAL A 72 1.26 0.37 -1.18
N HIS A 73 1.73 1.18 -0.23
CA HIS A 73 2.34 2.49 -0.50
C HIS A 73 3.54 2.35 -1.44
N SER A 74 4.47 1.44 -1.11
CA SER A 74 5.69 1.22 -1.89
C SER A 74 5.42 0.68 -3.29
N ILE A 75 4.45 -0.23 -3.44
CA ILE A 75 4.06 -0.77 -4.76
C ILE A 75 3.49 0.34 -5.64
N ILE A 76 2.65 1.22 -5.09
CA ILE A 76 2.07 2.32 -5.88
C ILE A 76 3.16 3.31 -6.31
N ASP A 77 4.11 3.64 -5.43
CA ASP A 77 5.24 4.50 -5.78
C ASP A 77 6.09 3.89 -6.89
N PHE A 78 6.41 2.60 -6.78
CA PHE A 78 7.14 1.87 -7.82
C PHE A 78 6.40 1.83 -9.16
N GLU A 79 5.11 1.49 -9.17
CA GLU A 79 4.28 1.52 -10.39
C GLU A 79 4.19 2.93 -11.01
N CYS A 80 4.20 3.97 -10.18
CA CYS A 80 4.20 5.36 -10.63
C CYS A 80 5.53 5.76 -11.30
N ASP A 81 6.65 5.31 -10.74
CA ASP A 81 7.98 5.57 -11.29
C ASP A 81 8.21 4.80 -12.60
N LEU A 82 7.76 3.54 -12.68
CA LEU A 82 7.78 2.77 -13.93
C LEU A 82 7.02 3.50 -15.05
N LYS A 83 5.80 3.98 -14.78
CA LYS A 83 5.00 4.73 -15.75
C LYS A 83 5.64 6.04 -16.18
N GLN A 84 6.43 6.66 -15.31
CA GLN A 84 7.18 7.87 -15.67
C GLN A 84 8.31 7.52 -16.64
N LEU A 85 9.07 6.46 -16.35
CA LEU A 85 10.14 5.98 -17.21
C LEU A 85 9.62 5.54 -18.58
N GLU A 86 8.47 4.87 -18.66
CA GLU A 86 7.82 4.48 -19.94
C GLU A 86 7.48 5.69 -20.82
N LYS A 87 7.14 6.85 -20.22
CA LYS A 87 6.84 8.08 -20.98
C LYS A 87 8.09 8.72 -21.57
N GLU A 88 9.22 8.63 -20.85
CA GLU A 88 10.49 9.28 -21.23
C GLU A 88 11.34 8.39 -22.12
N THR A 89 11.34 7.09 -21.85
CA THR A 89 12.07 6.06 -22.59
C THR A 89 11.04 5.10 -23.17
N LYS A 90 10.80 5.14 -24.49
CA LYS A 90 9.90 4.22 -25.21
C LYS A 90 10.32 2.72 -25.14
N ASP A 91 11.28 2.41 -24.27
CA ASP A 91 11.98 1.13 -24.09
C ASP A 91 12.12 0.72 -22.62
N ALA A 92 11.48 1.41 -21.66
CA ALA A 92 11.48 0.94 -20.27
C ALA A 92 10.68 -0.38 -20.19
N GLY A 93 11.41 -1.48 -20.02
CA GLY A 93 10.92 -2.85 -20.11
C GLY A 93 9.56 -3.07 -19.45
N SER A 94 8.60 -3.45 -20.30
CA SER A 94 7.19 -3.72 -19.96
C SER A 94 6.98 -4.95 -19.06
N ALA A 95 7.96 -5.35 -18.24
CA ALA A 95 7.99 -6.65 -17.59
C ALA A 95 8.09 -6.60 -16.06
N GLY A 96 8.26 -5.42 -15.44
CA GLY A 96 8.64 -5.31 -14.03
C GLY A 96 7.51 -5.12 -13.01
N GLY A 97 6.33 -4.66 -13.42
CA GLY A 97 5.28 -4.20 -12.50
C GLY A 97 3.88 -4.74 -12.76
N GLU A 98 3.67 -5.53 -13.82
CA GLU A 98 2.34 -6.03 -14.14
C GLU A 98 1.80 -6.90 -13.01
N ASN A 99 0.64 -6.49 -12.48
CA ASN A 99 -0.11 -7.19 -11.45
C ASN A 99 0.58 -7.29 -10.08
N MET A 100 1.62 -6.49 -9.79
CA MET A 100 2.33 -6.57 -8.49
C MET A 100 1.38 -6.33 -7.31
N MET A 101 0.53 -5.30 -7.39
CA MET A 101 -0.50 -5.02 -6.38
C MET A 101 -1.47 -6.20 -6.21
N GLN A 102 -1.95 -6.76 -7.31
CA GLN A 102 -2.91 -7.87 -7.31
C GLN A 102 -2.28 -9.13 -6.70
N ASN A 103 -1.04 -9.44 -7.07
CA ASN A 103 -0.29 -10.57 -6.54
C ASN A 103 -0.02 -10.40 -5.05
N PHE A 104 0.39 -9.21 -4.62
CA PHE A 104 0.59 -8.89 -3.21
C PHE A 104 -0.69 -9.06 -2.40
N ILE A 105 -1.81 -8.47 -2.84
CA ILE A 105 -3.10 -8.61 -2.15
C ILE A 105 -3.52 -10.08 -2.06
N LYS A 106 -3.40 -10.83 -3.17
CA LYS A 106 -3.78 -12.25 -3.20
C LYS A 106 -2.97 -13.07 -2.21
N GLU A 107 -1.65 -12.88 -2.19
CA GLU A 107 -0.77 -13.61 -1.28
C GLU A 107 -0.99 -13.19 0.18
N PHE A 108 -1.19 -11.90 0.43
CA PHE A 108 -1.51 -11.40 1.75
C PHE A 108 -2.80 -12.02 2.29
N CYS A 109 -3.86 -12.06 1.48
CA CYS A 109 -5.12 -12.70 1.84
C CYS A 109 -4.94 -14.21 2.11
N ARG A 110 -4.09 -14.91 1.34
CA ARG A 110 -3.79 -16.33 1.54
C ARG A 110 -3.08 -16.59 2.88
N ILE A 111 -2.15 -15.73 3.27
CA ILE A 111 -1.38 -15.86 4.52
C ILE A 111 -2.29 -15.69 5.74
N TYR A 112 -3.21 -14.73 5.68
CA TYR A 112 -4.11 -14.39 6.79
C TYR A 112 -5.52 -14.98 6.64
N GLU A 113 -5.68 -15.99 5.79
CA GLU A 113 -6.95 -16.65 5.58
C GLU A 113 -7.48 -17.21 6.90
N PHE A 114 -8.72 -16.88 7.25
CA PHE A 114 -9.36 -17.45 8.43
C PHE A 114 -9.63 -18.94 8.21
N LYS A 115 -8.98 -19.79 9.00
CA LYS A 115 -9.25 -21.23 9.02
C LYS A 115 -10.12 -21.56 10.23
N ALA A 116 -11.36 -21.94 10.01
CA ALA A 116 -12.24 -22.38 11.08
C ALA A 116 -11.59 -23.54 11.84
N LYS A 117 -11.50 -23.45 13.17
CA LYS A 117 -11.03 -24.56 14.01
C LYS A 117 -12.01 -25.74 13.87
N GLY A 118 -11.71 -26.65 12.96
CA GLY A 118 -12.59 -27.78 12.63
C GLY A 118 -12.05 -28.74 11.57
N GLU A 119 -11.14 -28.33 10.70
CA GLU A 119 -10.43 -29.25 9.81
C GLU A 119 -9.17 -29.75 10.50
N LYS A 120 -9.35 -30.75 11.37
CA LYS A 120 -8.26 -31.69 11.63
C LYS A 120 -8.00 -32.42 10.33
N GLU A 121 -6.80 -32.28 9.78
CA GLU A 121 -6.27 -33.25 8.82
C GLU A 121 -6.45 -34.64 9.44
N ILE A 122 -7.29 -35.48 8.80
CA ILE A 122 -7.36 -36.93 9.04
C ILE A 122 -6.41 -37.58 8.04
#